data_AF-A0A6G0W9H6-F1
#
_entry.id   AF-A0A6G0W9H6-F1
#
_cell.length_a   1.000
_cell.length_b   1.000
_cell.length_c   1.000
_cell.angle_alpha   90.00
_cell.angle_beta   90.00
_cell.angle_gamma   90.00
#
_symmetry.space_group_name_H-M   'P 1'
#
loop_
_entity.id
_entity.type
_entity.pdbx_description
1 polymer ?
#
loop_
_entity_poly.entity_id
_entity_poly.type
_entity_poly.pdbx_seq_one_letter_code
_entity_poly.pdbx_strand_id
1 'polypeptide(L)'
;MVIPQILYIVKRLKPIHNKYVINELVKAKNHTVLYELNPIELAWSSVKNHVRMNNTTYKLPAVKNLLIEGIKRVDAEMFPVLVNFQYYPNMKYSKTKKNK
;
A
#
# COMPACT_ATOMS: atom_id res chain seq x y z
N MET A 1 39.42 -3.58 -3.20
CA MET A 1 38.30 -3.47 -2.25
C MET A 1 37.50 -2.19 -2.57
N VAL A 2 36.60 -2.24 -3.56
CA VAL A 2 35.97 -1.05 -4.18
C VAL A 2 34.57 -0.75 -3.59
N ILE A 3 33.89 -1.79 -3.13
CA ILE A 3 32.51 -1.74 -2.61
C ILE A 3 32.35 -0.81 -1.39
N PRO A 4 33.26 -0.79 -0.39
CA PRO A 4 33.10 0.07 0.79
C PRO A 4 33.20 1.57 0.49
N GLN A 5 34.08 1.94 -0.45
CA GLN A 5 34.32 3.33 -0.85
C GLN A 5 33.13 3.89 -1.64
N ILE A 6 32.56 3.08 -2.53
CA ILE A 6 31.33 3.43 -3.26
C ILE A 6 30.16 3.59 -2.28
N LEU A 7 29.98 2.68 -1.32
CA LEU A 7 28.92 2.79 -0.32
C LEU A 7 29.04 4.06 0.53
N TYR A 8 30.26 4.47 0.87
CA TYR A 8 30.50 5.73 1.59
C TYR A 8 30.10 6.96 0.76
N ILE A 9 30.48 6.98 -0.52
CA ILE A 9 30.11 8.05 -1.45
C ILE A 9 28.58 8.11 -1.64
N VAL A 10 27.94 6.96 -1.85
CA VAL A 10 26.48 6.85 -2.00
C VAL A 10 25.77 7.34 -0.73
N LYS A 11 26.23 6.96 0.46
CA LYS A 11 25.65 7.45 1.73
C LYS A 11 25.71 8.97 1.87
N ARG A 12 26.78 9.61 1.37
CA ARG A 12 26.93 11.07 1.40
C ARG A 12 26.11 11.79 0.34
N LEU A 13 26.02 11.25 -0.86
CA LEU A 13 25.34 11.90 -1.99
C LEU A 13 23.83 11.66 -2.02
N LYS A 14 23.36 10.48 -1.58
CA LYS A 14 21.94 10.10 -1.63
C LYS A 14 21.00 11.09 -0.90
N PRO A 15 21.33 11.61 0.30
CA PRO A 15 20.47 12.61 0.97
C PRO A 15 20.37 13.94 0.20
N ILE A 16 21.45 14.34 -0.47
CA ILE A 16 21.53 15.61 -1.24
C ILE A 16 20.65 15.53 -2.49
N HIS A 17 20.54 14.32 -3.07
CA HIS A 17 19.71 14.06 -4.24
C HIS A 17 18.37 13.39 -3.91
N ASN A 18 17.98 13.33 -2.63
CA ASN A 18 16.69 12.76 -2.18
C ASN A 18 15.51 13.72 -2.48
N LYS A 19 15.62 14.48 -3.56
CA LYS A 19 14.59 15.36 -4.08
C LYS A 19 13.88 14.63 -5.22
N TYR A 20 12.89 13.82 -4.87
CA TYR A 20 12.06 13.17 -5.87
C TYR A 20 11.19 14.21 -6.56
N VAL A 21 11.06 14.13 -7.88
CA VAL A 21 10.16 15.00 -8.68
C VAL A 21 8.73 14.97 -8.10
N ILE A 22 8.32 13.81 -7.57
CA ILE A 22 7.06 13.62 -6.85
C ILE A 22 6.92 14.56 -5.64
N ASN A 23 7.99 14.87 -4.92
CA ASN A 23 7.92 15.75 -3.75
C ASN A 23 7.57 17.18 -4.14
N GLU A 24 8.07 17.66 -5.29
CA GLU A 24 7.74 18.99 -5.78
C GLU A 24 6.31 19.04 -6.34
N LEU A 25 5.85 17.97 -7.00
CA LEU A 25 4.45 17.84 -7.45
C LEU A 25 3.45 17.81 -6.29
N VAL A 26 3.79 17.12 -5.22
CA VAL A 26 2.94 16.99 -4.02
C VAL A 26 2.92 18.32 -3.24
N LYS A 27 4.06 19.00 -3.11
CA LYS A 27 4.15 20.36 -2.55
C LYS A 27 3.35 21.38 -3.34
N ALA A 28 3.41 21.34 -4.68
CA ALA A 28 2.66 22.25 -5.54
C ALA A 28 1.12 22.13 -5.36
N LYS A 29 0.66 21.00 -4.83
CA LYS A 29 -0.76 20.73 -4.52
C LYS A 29 -1.10 20.87 -3.03
N ASN A 30 -0.20 21.44 -2.21
CA ASN A 30 -0.36 21.54 -0.75
C ASN A 30 -0.65 20.19 -0.07
N HIS A 31 -0.10 19.09 -0.60
CA HIS A 31 -0.19 17.78 0.02
C HIS A 31 1.10 17.46 0.80
N THR A 32 0.98 16.59 1.80
CA THR A 32 2.13 16.11 2.61
C THR A 32 2.42 14.66 2.24
N VAL A 33 3.68 14.35 1.93
CA VAL A 33 4.09 12.96 1.66
C VAL A 33 4.29 12.23 2.98
N LEU A 34 3.65 11.07 3.13
CA LEU A 34 3.85 10.16 4.26
C LEU A 34 4.62 8.92 3.78
N TYR A 35 5.78 8.65 4.39
CA TYR A 35 6.78 7.73 3.83
C TYR A 35 6.79 6.30 4.40
N GLU A 36 5.87 5.95 5.29
CA GLU A 36 5.97 4.69 6.05
C GLU A 36 4.72 3.81 6.00
N LEU A 37 3.61 4.36 5.49
CA LEU A 37 2.35 3.63 5.43
C LEU A 37 2.08 3.13 4.04
N ASN A 38 1.65 1.88 3.99
CA ASN A 38 1.34 1.20 2.75
C ASN A 38 0.01 0.43 2.88
N PRO A 39 -1.09 1.14 3.19
CA PRO A 39 -2.41 0.53 3.29
C PRO A 39 -2.84 -0.08 1.95
N ILE A 40 -2.27 0.39 0.83
CA ILE A 40 -2.47 -0.20 -0.48
C ILE A 40 -1.86 -1.61 -0.60
N GLU A 41 -0.71 -1.91 0.03
CA GLU A 41 -0.20 -3.30 0.09
C GLU A 41 -1.11 -4.22 0.89
N LEU A 42 -1.67 -3.73 2.00
CA LEU A 42 -2.64 -4.51 2.78
C LEU A 42 -3.90 -4.79 1.96
N ALA A 43 -4.45 -3.78 1.28
CA ALA A 43 -5.57 -3.95 0.37
C ALA A 43 -5.22 -4.92 -0.77
N TRP A 44 -4.03 -4.78 -1.34
CA TRP A 44 -3.52 -5.62 -2.42
C TRP A 44 -3.35 -7.08 -2.00
N SER A 45 -2.98 -7.35 -0.75
CA SER A 45 -2.91 -8.70 -0.21
C SER A 45 -4.27 -9.42 -0.26
N SER A 46 -5.35 -8.70 0.08
CA SER A 46 -6.73 -9.21 0.01
C SER A 46 -7.14 -9.50 -1.44
N VAL A 47 -6.89 -8.56 -2.34
CA VAL A 47 -7.17 -8.71 -3.78
C VAL A 47 -6.41 -9.91 -4.37
N LYS A 48 -5.11 -10.03 -4.09
CA LYS A 48 -4.28 -11.16 -4.52
C LYS A 48 -4.83 -12.48 -4.00
N ASN A 49 -5.24 -12.53 -2.74
CA ASN A 49 -5.81 -13.74 -2.15
C ASN A 49 -7.12 -14.14 -2.83
N HIS A 50 -7.99 -13.17 -3.11
CA HIS A 50 -9.23 -13.40 -3.84
C HIS A 50 -8.97 -13.98 -5.24
N VAL A 51 -8.10 -13.36 -6.03
CA VAL A 51 -7.73 -13.85 -7.36
C VAL A 51 -7.14 -15.26 -7.27
N ARG A 52 -6.21 -15.50 -6.34
CA ARG A 52 -5.57 -16.81 -6.14
C ARG A 52 -6.58 -17.92 -5.83
N MET A 53 -7.56 -17.65 -4.97
CA MET A 53 -8.55 -18.65 -4.55
C MET A 53 -9.61 -18.97 -5.61
N ASN A 54 -9.86 -18.03 -6.54
CA ASN A 54 -10.97 -18.14 -7.51
C ASN A 54 -10.48 -18.33 -8.95
N ASN A 55 -9.18 -18.26 -9.19
CA ASN A 55 -8.61 -18.47 -10.51
C ASN A 55 -8.53 -19.96 -10.86
N THR A 56 -9.52 -20.44 -11.60
CA THR A 56 -9.61 -21.84 -12.06
C THR A 56 -9.09 -22.04 -13.50
N THR A 57 -9.09 -20.98 -14.30
CA THR A 57 -8.78 -21.06 -15.75
C THR A 57 -7.36 -20.66 -16.07
N TYR A 58 -6.69 -19.91 -15.19
CA TYR A 58 -5.34 -19.36 -15.37
C TYR A 58 -5.18 -18.48 -16.64
N LYS A 59 -6.29 -18.01 -17.22
CA LYS A 59 -6.31 -17.16 -18.41
C LYS A 59 -6.41 -15.69 -18.03
N LEU A 60 -5.65 -14.84 -18.73
CA LEU A 60 -5.59 -13.40 -18.47
C LEU A 60 -6.96 -12.70 -18.44
N PRO A 61 -7.92 -12.99 -19.35
CA PRO A 61 -9.24 -12.34 -19.30
C PRO A 61 -10.04 -12.68 -18.04
N ALA A 62 -9.97 -13.94 -17.59
CA ALA A 62 -10.63 -14.37 -16.36
C ALA A 62 -9.98 -13.74 -15.12
N VAL A 63 -8.64 -13.67 -15.09
CA VAL A 63 -7.89 -13.00 -14.02
C VAL A 63 -8.25 -11.51 -13.95
N LYS A 64 -8.43 -10.84 -15.10
CA LYS A 64 -8.86 -9.42 -15.14
C LYS A 64 -10.22 -9.22 -14.48
N ASN A 65 -11.18 -10.11 -14.72
CA ASN A 65 -12.50 -10.03 -14.07
C ASN A 65 -12.39 -10.23 -12.56
N LEU A 66 -11.65 -11.25 -12.11
CA LEU A 66 -11.39 -11.50 -10.69
C LEU A 66 -10.65 -10.34 -10.02
N LEU A 67 -9.78 -9.65 -10.75
CA LEU A 67 -9.09 -8.46 -10.25
C LEU A 67 -10.07 -7.32 -9.98
N ILE A 68 -10.96 -7.05 -10.95
CA ILE A 68 -11.99 -6.01 -10.80
C ILE A 68 -12.93 -6.36 -9.64
N GLU A 69 -13.34 -7.62 -9.51
CA GLU A 69 -14.14 -8.09 -8.38
C GLU A 69 -13.42 -7.93 -7.05
N GLY A 70 -12.13 -8.30 -6.99
CA GLY A 70 -11.31 -8.15 -5.78
C GLY A 70 -11.17 -6.69 -5.36
N ILE A 71 -10.97 -5.78 -6.31
CA ILE A 71 -10.91 -4.34 -6.05
C ILE A 71 -12.26 -3.84 -5.52
N LYS A 72 -13.39 -4.26 -6.11
CA LYS A 72 -14.73 -3.88 -5.63
C LYS A 72 -15.03 -4.36 -4.21
N ARG A 73 -14.38 -5.45 -3.76
CA ARG A 73 -14.51 -5.97 -2.39
C ARG A 73 -13.73 -5.16 -1.35
N VAL A 74 -12.71 -4.41 -1.77
CA VAL A 74 -12.06 -3.41 -0.92
C VAL A 74 -12.93 -2.15 -0.97
N ASP A 75 -13.99 -2.16 -0.17
CA ASP A 75 -14.94 -1.05 -0.10
C ASP A 75 -14.45 0.07 0.83
N ALA A 76 -15.24 1.16 0.85
CA ALA A 76 -14.97 2.34 1.67
C ALA A 76 -15.00 2.05 3.19
N GLU A 77 -15.52 0.90 3.61
CA GLU A 77 -15.54 0.47 5.01
C GLU A 77 -14.29 -0.35 5.37
N MET A 78 -13.80 -1.18 4.45
CA MET A 78 -12.59 -1.99 4.63
C MET A 78 -11.32 -1.14 4.58
N PHE A 79 -11.22 -0.17 3.68
CA PHE A 79 -9.98 0.60 3.49
C PHE A 79 -9.56 1.42 4.73
N PRO A 80 -10.46 2.13 5.44
CA PRO A 80 -10.13 2.81 6.69
C PRO A 80 -9.65 1.85 7.80
N VAL A 81 -10.19 0.63 7.84
CA VAL A 81 -9.74 -0.41 8.79
C VAL A 81 -8.30 -0.83 8.49
N LEU A 82 -7.93 -0.97 7.22
CA LEU A 82 -6.55 -1.30 6.82
C LEU A 82 -5.57 -0.17 7.17
N VAL A 83 -5.99 1.09 6.94
CA VAL A 83 -5.22 2.27 7.34
C VAL A 83 -5.00 2.24 8.86
N ASN A 84 -6.06 2.10 9.64
CA ASN A 84 -5.94 2.10 11.09
C ASN A 84 -5.17 0.89 11.65
N PHE A 85 -5.28 -0.29 11.04
CA PHE A 85 -4.50 -1.46 11.43
C PHE A 85 -2.99 -1.19 11.34
N GLN A 86 -2.58 -0.38 10.36
CA GLN A 86 -1.18 0.01 10.20
C GLN A 86 -0.73 1.06 11.22
N TYR A 87 -1.63 1.95 11.66
CA TYR A 87 -1.35 2.92 12.74
C TYR A 87 -1.42 2.30 14.15
N TYR A 88 -2.29 1.31 14.37
CA TYR A 88 -2.61 0.74 15.68
C TYR A 88 -2.78 -0.79 15.64
N PRO A 89 -1.71 -1.56 15.41
CA PRO A 89 -1.80 -3.02 15.18
C PRO A 89 -2.35 -3.82 16.37
N ASN A 90 -2.35 -3.25 17.59
CA ASN A 90 -2.83 -3.91 18.82
C ASN A 90 -4.23 -3.44 19.26
N MET A 91 -4.90 -2.57 18.50
CA MET A 91 -6.20 -2.06 18.89
C MET A 91 -7.30 -3.07 18.51
N LYS A 92 -7.85 -3.77 19.52
CA LYS A 92 -8.99 -4.68 19.33
C LYS A 92 -10.22 -3.86 18.94
N TYR A 93 -10.63 -3.95 17.67
CA TYR A 93 -11.90 -3.41 17.23
C TYR A 93 -13.05 -4.18 17.89
N SER A 94 -13.63 -3.61 18.95
CA SER A 94 -14.94 -4.05 19.41
C SER A 94 -15.95 -3.58 18.38
N LYS A 95 -16.66 -4.52 17.75
CA LYS A 95 -17.87 -4.18 16.99
C LYS A 95 -18.85 -3.62 18.01
N THR A 96 -18.98 -2.30 18.08
CA THR A 96 -20.11 -1.68 18.77
C THR A 96 -21.36 -2.18 18.09
N LYS A 97 -22.11 -3.03 18.79
CA LYS A 97 -23.44 -3.47 18.38
C LYS A 97 -24.24 -2.19 18.14
N LYS A 98 -24.68 -1.96 16.90
CA LYS A 98 -25.77 -1.01 16.63
C LYS A 98 -26.97 -1.51 17.42
N ASN A 99 -27.28 -0.85 18.53
CA ASN A 99 -28.53 -1.02 19.24
C ASN A 99 -29.65 -0.59 18.28
N LYS A 100 -30.50 -1.55 17.93
CA LYS A 100 -31.85 -1.30 17.39
C LYS A 100 -32.76 -0.89 18.54
#